data_AF-A0AAX0TP90-F1
#
_entry.id   AF-A0AAX0TP90-F1
#
_cell.length_a   1.000
_cell.length_b   1.000
_cell.length_c   1.000
_cell.angle_alpha   90.00
_cell.angle_beta   90.00
_cell.angle_gamma   90.00
#
_symmetry.space_group_name_H-M   'P 1'
#
loop_
_entity.id
_entity.type
_entity.pdbx_description
1 polymer ?
#
loop_
_entity_poly.entity_id
_entity_poly.type
_entity_poly.pdbx_seq_one_letter_code
_entity_poly.pdbx_strand_id
1 'polypeptide(L)'
;MFGFWVHLLKFQFNSASGLDMNNFWTIHIDKVFPGRNGKDLNQIFNLLLQVKKTRDRFSHHEPLWKPSTSRYVKPNATDNFIHSVDYMSTLYDRELECLKICQPEAFNYIHHIDHRAKFIQCCNEHKQQWIHLTTKV
;
A
#
# COMPACT_ATOMS: atom_id res chain seq x y z
N MET A 1 -2.66 -7.44 -14.35
CA MET A 1 -3.53 -8.11 -13.37
C MET A 1 -3.38 -9.61 -13.56
N PHE A 2 -3.37 -10.40 -12.49
CA PHE A 2 -2.78 -11.76 -12.37
C PHE A 2 -2.89 -12.76 -13.54
N GLY A 3 -3.84 -12.62 -14.47
CA GLY A 3 -4.02 -13.50 -15.63
C GLY A 3 -2.83 -13.57 -16.62
N PHE A 4 -1.99 -12.53 -16.74
CA PHE A 4 -0.80 -12.63 -17.62
C PHE A 4 0.37 -13.36 -16.96
N TRP A 5 0.47 -13.33 -15.62
CA TRP A 5 1.63 -13.81 -14.87
C TRP A 5 1.74 -15.34 -14.88
N VAL A 6 0.61 -16.04 -14.97
CA VAL A 6 0.59 -17.51 -15.10
C VAL A 6 1.27 -17.98 -16.39
N HIS A 7 1.24 -17.18 -17.46
CA HIS A 7 1.94 -17.49 -18.71
C HIS A 7 3.45 -17.22 -18.66
N LEU A 8 3.93 -16.49 -17.65
CA LEU A 8 5.36 -16.23 -17.41
C LEU A 8 6.01 -17.31 -16.55
N LEU A 9 5.23 -18.21 -15.94
CA LEU A 9 5.73 -19.37 -15.22
C LEU A 9 6.31 -20.36 -16.23
N LYS A 10 7.59 -20.23 -16.55
CA LYS A 10 8.37 -21.28 -17.22
C LYS A 10 8.49 -22.45 -16.24
N PHE A 11 7.53 -23.39 -16.21
CA PHE A 11 7.71 -24.84 -15.94
C PHE A 11 6.38 -25.58 -15.62
N GLN A 12 6.28 -26.81 -16.15
CA GLN A 12 5.50 -28.02 -15.80
C GLN A 12 4.02 -27.99 -15.35
N PHE A 13 3.35 -26.86 -15.19
CA PHE A 13 1.94 -26.86 -14.78
C PHE A 13 0.94 -27.20 -15.89
N ASN A 14 1.38 -27.24 -17.15
CA ASN A 14 0.48 -27.24 -18.31
C ASN A 14 0.06 -28.61 -18.86
N SER A 15 0.49 -29.75 -18.30
CA SER A 15 0.01 -31.03 -18.84
C SER A 15 0.16 -32.26 -17.93
N ALA A 16 1.12 -32.30 -17.01
CA ALA A 16 1.37 -33.50 -16.19
C ALA A 16 0.62 -33.51 -14.84
N SER A 17 0.12 -32.37 -14.36
CA SER A 17 -0.39 -32.21 -12.98
C SER A 17 -1.91 -31.99 -12.86
N GLY A 18 -2.66 -31.92 -13.97
CA GLY A 18 -4.11 -31.64 -13.94
C GLY A 18 -4.48 -30.28 -13.33
N LEU A 19 -3.52 -29.35 -13.24
CA LEU A 19 -3.72 -28.05 -12.62
C LEU A 19 -4.38 -27.10 -13.61
N ASP A 20 -5.64 -26.73 -13.35
CA ASP A 20 -6.32 -25.67 -14.08
C ASP A 20 -5.62 -24.34 -13.80
N MET A 21 -4.99 -23.77 -14.82
CA MET A 21 -4.28 -22.49 -14.77
C MET A 21 -5.19 -21.34 -14.31
N ASN A 22 -6.51 -21.46 -14.50
CA ASN A 22 -7.48 -20.50 -13.97
C ASN A 22 -7.54 -20.52 -12.43
N ASN A 23 -7.19 -21.65 -11.81
CA ASN A 23 -7.22 -21.86 -10.37
C ASN A 23 -5.84 -21.74 -9.71
N PHE A 24 -4.76 -21.49 -10.45
CA PHE A 24 -3.40 -21.38 -9.91
C PHE A 24 -3.33 -20.47 -8.69
N TRP A 25 -3.86 -19.24 -8.82
CA TRP A 25 -3.81 -18.26 -7.74
C TRP A 25 -4.60 -18.71 -6.53
N THR A 26 -5.74 -19.37 -6.72
CA THR A 26 -6.57 -19.89 -5.63
C THR A 26 -5.87 -21.04 -4.90
N ILE A 27 -5.24 -21.96 -5.63
CA ILE A 27 -4.55 -23.13 -5.08
C ILE A 27 -3.25 -22.74 -4.36
N HIS A 28 -2.52 -21.78 -4.91
CA HIS A 28 -1.19 -21.39 -4.43
C HIS A 28 -1.17 -20.02 -3.74
N ILE A 29 -2.33 -19.49 -3.34
CA ILE A 29 -2.47 -18.16 -2.75
C ILE A 29 -1.53 -17.96 -1.55
N ASP A 30 -1.38 -18.98 -0.70
CA ASP A 30 -0.50 -18.93 0.48
C ASP A 30 0.99 -18.97 0.13
N LYS A 31 1.36 -19.57 -1.01
CA LYS A 31 2.76 -19.58 -1.47
C LYS A 31 3.14 -18.25 -2.12
N VAL A 32 2.20 -17.65 -2.84
CA VAL A 32 2.40 -16.36 -3.51
C VAL A 32 2.32 -15.20 -2.51
N PHE A 33 1.40 -15.27 -1.55
CA PHE A 33 1.15 -14.24 -0.55
C PHE A 33 1.29 -14.82 0.86
N PRO A 34 2.52 -15.13 1.29
CA PRO A 34 2.78 -15.83 2.55
C PRO A 34 2.29 -15.07 3.79
N GLY A 35 2.13 -13.74 3.71
CA GLY A 35 1.63 -12.92 4.81
C GLY A 35 0.14 -12.56 4.74
N ARG A 36 -0.66 -13.23 3.90
CA ARG A 36 -2.05 -12.83 3.63
C ARG A 36 -3.01 -12.91 4.81
N ASN A 37 -2.70 -13.70 5.84
CA ASN A 37 -3.49 -13.85 7.08
C ASN A 37 -5.01 -13.98 6.83
N GLY A 38 -5.40 -14.89 5.94
CA GLY A 38 -6.81 -15.16 5.64
C GLY A 38 -7.46 -14.22 4.62
N LYS A 39 -6.77 -13.18 4.12
CA LYS A 39 -7.30 -12.36 3.03
C LYS A 39 -7.50 -13.18 1.76
N ASP A 40 -8.61 -12.94 1.09
CA ASP A 40 -8.91 -13.55 -0.20
C ASP A 40 -8.21 -12.84 -1.37
N LEU A 41 -8.25 -13.46 -2.55
CA LEU A 41 -7.56 -12.95 -3.73
C LEU A 41 -8.10 -11.57 -4.18
N ASN A 42 -9.41 -11.32 -4.03
CA ASN A 42 -10.02 -10.04 -4.40
C ASN A 42 -9.57 -8.93 -3.47
N GLN A 43 -9.48 -9.20 -2.17
CA GLN A 43 -8.96 -8.26 -1.18
C GLN A 43 -7.51 -7.90 -1.45
N ILE A 44 -6.65 -8.90 -1.72
CA ILE A 44 -5.23 -8.69 -2.06
C ILE A 44 -5.10 -7.89 -3.36
N PHE A 45 -5.91 -8.23 -4.36
CA PHE A 45 -5.93 -7.53 -5.64
C PHE A 45 -6.34 -6.07 -5.52
N ASN A 46 -7.39 -5.78 -4.76
CA ASN A 46 -7.83 -4.42 -4.50
C ASN A 46 -6.74 -3.62 -3.78
N LEU A 47 -6.05 -4.22 -2.81
CA LEU A 47 -4.92 -3.59 -2.14
C LEU A 47 -3.80 -3.26 -3.13
N LEU A 48 -3.37 -4.22 -3.95
CA LEU A 48 -2.34 -4.01 -4.97
C LEU A 48 -2.72 -2.93 -6.00
N LEU A 49 -4.00 -2.79 -6.33
CA LEU A 49 -4.47 -1.70 -7.19
C LEU A 49 -4.31 -0.33 -6.54
N GLN A 50 -4.56 -0.22 -5.23
CA GLN A 50 -4.36 1.03 -4.51
C GLN A 50 -2.88 1.38 -4.38
N VAL A 51 -2.03 0.39 -4.11
CA VAL A 51 -0.56 0.54 -4.11
C VAL A 51 -0.06 0.98 -5.48
N LYS A 52 -0.51 0.34 -6.57
CA LYS A 52 -0.20 0.75 -7.94
C LYS A 52 -0.56 2.22 -8.17
N LYS A 53 -1.74 2.67 -7.73
CA LYS A 53 -2.14 4.08 -7.86
C LYS A 53 -1.18 5.01 -7.11
N THR A 54 -0.79 4.70 -5.88
CA THR A 54 0.21 5.51 -5.16
C THR A 54 1.55 5.56 -5.89
N ARG A 55 2.06 4.40 -6.32
CA ARG A 55 3.31 4.32 -7.09
C ARG A 55 3.22 5.14 -8.37
N ASP A 56 2.14 5.00 -9.14
CA ASP A 56 1.95 5.73 -10.39
C ASP A 56 1.97 7.23 -10.11
N ARG A 57 1.26 7.71 -9.09
CA ARG A 57 1.29 9.13 -8.70
C ARG A 57 2.70 9.59 -8.35
N PHE A 58 3.44 8.79 -7.58
CA PHE A 58 4.82 9.08 -7.24
C PHE A 58 5.71 9.18 -8.50
N SER A 59 5.59 8.24 -9.44
CA SER A 59 6.33 8.26 -10.71
C SER A 59 5.96 9.44 -11.61
N HIS A 60 4.73 9.92 -11.55
CA HIS A 60 4.27 11.09 -12.31
C HIS A 60 4.45 12.42 -11.55
N HIS A 61 5.15 12.43 -10.41
CA HIS A 61 5.35 13.61 -9.56
C HIS A 61 4.01 14.26 -9.12
N GLU A 62 2.97 13.46 -8.99
CA GLU A 62 1.67 13.94 -8.51
C GLU A 62 1.65 14.10 -6.98
N PRO A 63 0.88 15.06 -6.45
CA PRO A 63 0.75 15.30 -5.01
C PRO A 63 0.18 14.11 -4.22
N LEU A 64 1.01 13.27 -3.59
CA LEU A 64 0.53 12.11 -2.82
C LEU A 64 -0.42 12.48 -1.68
N TRP A 65 -0.24 13.64 -1.07
CA TRP A 65 -0.99 14.12 0.09
C TRP A 65 -2.43 14.58 -0.20
N LYS A 66 -2.89 14.44 -1.45
CA LYS A 66 -4.26 14.78 -1.87
C LYS A 66 -4.99 13.52 -2.35
N PRO A 67 -6.22 13.25 -1.89
CA PRO A 67 -7.04 12.20 -2.46
C PRO A 67 -7.38 12.46 -3.94
N SER A 68 -7.43 11.40 -4.75
CA SER A 68 -7.78 11.48 -6.17
C SER A 68 -9.30 11.69 -6.43
N THR A 69 -10.12 11.71 -5.38
CA THR A 69 -11.58 11.77 -5.51
C THR A 69 -12.09 13.19 -5.74
N SER A 70 -12.97 13.35 -6.73
CA SER A 70 -13.69 14.60 -7.02
C SER A 70 -14.60 15.07 -5.88
N ARG A 71 -14.88 14.19 -4.90
CA ARG A 71 -15.70 14.47 -3.71
C ARG A 71 -14.89 14.95 -2.49
N TYR A 72 -13.58 15.14 -2.62
CA TYR A 72 -12.79 15.73 -1.54
C TYR A 72 -13.16 17.20 -1.38
N VAL A 73 -13.95 17.50 -0.36
CA VAL A 73 -14.21 18.87 0.07
C VAL A 73 -12.90 19.41 0.63
N LYS A 74 -12.32 20.41 -0.04
CA LYS A 74 -11.09 21.05 0.43
C LYS A 74 -11.37 21.71 1.79
N PRO A 75 -10.67 21.30 2.86
CA PRO A 75 -10.68 22.02 4.13
C PRO A 75 -10.08 23.42 3.94
N ASN A 76 -10.22 24.31 4.93
CA ASN A 76 -9.47 25.56 4.95
C ASN A 76 -7.94 25.27 4.92
N ALA A 77 -7.12 26.29 4.65
CA ALA A 77 -5.67 26.09 4.46
C ALA A 77 -4.99 25.40 5.66
N THR A 78 -5.41 25.71 6.90
CA THR A 78 -4.88 25.13 8.13
C THR A 78 -5.21 23.64 8.25
N ASP A 79 -6.49 23.29 8.09
CA ASP A 79 -6.96 21.92 8.16
C ASP A 79 -6.42 21.08 6.99
N ASN A 80 -6.21 21.72 5.83
CA ASN A 80 -5.72 21.05 4.63
C ASN A 80 -4.33 20.43 4.83
N PHE A 81 -3.42 21.08 5.56
CA PHE A 81 -2.10 20.50 5.86
C PHE A 81 -2.20 19.30 6.81
N ILE A 82 -2.97 19.42 7.90
CA ILE A 82 -3.15 18.32 8.87
C ILE A 82 -3.77 17.10 8.19
N HIS A 83 -4.84 17.31 7.42
CA HIS A 83 -5.49 16.26 6.62
C HIS A 83 -4.53 15.63 5.62
N SER A 84 -3.64 16.41 5.01
CA SER A 84 -2.60 15.91 4.13
C SER A 84 -1.62 14.97 4.84
N VAL A 85 -1.16 15.31 6.04
CA VAL A 85 -0.28 14.45 6.84
C VAL A 85 -1.02 13.17 7.29
N ASP A 86 -2.28 13.28 7.70
CA ASP A 86 -3.11 12.12 8.03
C ASP A 86 -3.28 11.20 6.84
N TYR A 87 -3.56 11.76 5.67
CA TYR A 87 -3.70 10.98 4.45
C TYR A 87 -2.40 10.25 4.11
N MET A 88 -1.24 10.92 4.21
CA MET A 88 0.06 10.27 4.02
C MET A 88 0.30 9.10 4.99
N SER A 89 -0.18 9.21 6.23
CA SER A 89 -0.13 8.11 7.20
C SER A 89 -0.99 6.92 6.77
N THR A 90 -2.19 7.17 6.24
CA THR A 90 -3.02 6.08 5.70
C THR A 90 -2.42 5.41 4.45
N LEU A 91 -1.72 6.18 3.61
CA LEU A 91 -0.99 5.62 2.47
C LEU A 91 0.12 4.70 2.99
N TYR A 92 0.93 5.19 3.93
CA TYR A 92 2.05 4.44 4.49
C TYR A 92 1.62 3.11 5.13
N ASP A 93 0.59 3.12 5.98
CA ASP A 93 0.09 1.89 6.61
C ASP A 93 -0.42 0.88 5.58
N ARG A 94 -1.05 1.35 4.49
CA ARG A 94 -1.48 0.50 3.38
C ARG A 94 -0.32 -0.09 2.59
N GLU A 95 0.73 0.68 2.33
CA GLU A 95 1.95 0.17 1.68
C GLU A 95 2.63 -0.90 2.56
N LEU A 96 2.66 -0.70 3.89
CA LEU A 96 3.16 -1.72 4.84
C LEU A 96 2.29 -2.97 4.87
N GLU A 97 0.97 -2.83 4.80
CA GLU A 97 0.06 -3.98 4.70
C GLU A 97 0.35 -4.79 3.44
N CYS A 98 0.54 -4.14 2.30
CA CYS A 98 0.90 -4.80 1.06
C CYS A 98 2.26 -5.51 1.16
N LEU A 99 3.27 -4.84 1.75
CA LEU A 99 4.58 -5.43 1.96
C LEU A 99 4.50 -6.67 2.86
N LYS A 100 3.73 -6.61 3.94
CA LYS A 100 3.52 -7.75 4.84
C LYS A 100 2.94 -8.95 4.09
N ILE A 101 1.95 -8.72 3.22
CA ILE A 101 1.28 -9.78 2.47
C ILE A 101 2.23 -10.44 1.46
N CYS A 102 3.00 -9.61 0.73
CA CYS A 102 3.85 -10.08 -0.36
C CYS A 102 5.24 -10.56 0.08
N GLN A 103 5.85 -9.91 1.07
CA GLN A 103 7.24 -10.09 1.52
C GLN A 103 7.36 -9.91 3.05
N PRO A 104 6.91 -10.89 3.85
CA PRO A 104 6.93 -10.82 5.32
C PRO A 104 8.31 -10.51 5.90
N GLU A 105 9.38 -11.02 5.29
CA GLU A 105 10.76 -10.80 5.73
C GLU A 105 11.16 -9.32 5.61
N ALA A 106 10.79 -8.68 4.51
CA ALA A 106 11.03 -7.25 4.31
C ALA A 106 10.19 -6.40 5.28
N PHE A 107 8.94 -6.79 5.53
CA PHE A 107 8.11 -6.16 6.56
C PHE A 107 8.75 -6.28 7.96
N ASN A 108 9.24 -7.46 8.32
CA ASN A 108 9.93 -7.68 9.60
C ASN A 108 11.19 -6.83 9.73
N TYR A 109 11.96 -6.66 8.64
CA TYR A 109 13.09 -5.75 8.63
C TYR A 109 12.67 -4.29 8.88
N ILE A 110 11.65 -3.80 8.17
CA ILE A 110 11.11 -2.45 8.38
C ILE A 110 10.65 -2.24 9.83
N HIS A 111 10.01 -3.26 10.41
CA HIS A 111 9.59 -3.24 11.80
C HIS A 111 10.80 -3.23 12.76
N HIS A 112 11.81 -4.05 12.50
CA HIS A 112 13.03 -4.13 13.31
C HIS A 112 13.82 -2.81 13.35
N ILE A 113 13.88 -2.08 12.24
CA ILE A 113 14.57 -0.76 12.20
C ILE A 113 13.70 0.40 12.72
N ASP A 114 12.52 0.08 13.26
CA ASP A 114 11.52 1.01 13.79
C ASP A 114 11.15 2.14 12.82
N HIS A 115 11.08 1.81 11.52
CA HIS A 115 10.82 2.80 10.48
C HIS A 115 9.43 3.42 10.63
N ARG A 116 8.44 2.63 11.08
CA ARG A 116 7.08 3.13 11.30
C ARG A 116 7.03 4.20 12.38
N ALA A 117 7.71 4.00 13.52
CA ALA A 117 7.75 5.01 14.56
C ALA A 117 8.45 6.29 14.06
N LYS A 118 9.57 6.15 13.35
CA LYS A 118 10.27 7.29 12.73
C LYS A 118 9.37 8.07 11.76
N PHE A 119 8.60 7.37 10.93
CA PHE A 119 7.64 7.98 10.03
C PHE A 119 6.53 8.74 10.79
N ILE A 120 5.96 8.12 11.83
CA ILE A 120 4.93 8.75 12.68
C ILE A 120 5.48 9.96 13.42
N GLN A 121 6.70 9.87 13.95
CA GLN A 121 7.38 10.97 14.61
C GLN A 121 7.53 12.16 13.67
N CYS A 122 8.04 11.93 12.45
CA CYS A 122 8.15 12.97 11.42
C CYS A 122 6.79 13.62 11.09
N CYS A 123 5.73 12.80 10.93
CA CYS A 123 4.38 13.31 10.71
C CYS A 123 3.90 14.21 11.87
N ASN A 124 4.14 13.80 13.11
CA ASN A 124 3.75 14.54 14.30
C ASN A 124 4.54 15.85 14.44
N GLU A 125 5.85 15.83 14.18
CA GLU A 125 6.71 17.02 14.20
C GLU A 125 6.20 18.08 13.23
N HIS A 126 5.88 17.69 11.99
CA HIS A 126 5.33 18.60 10.99
C HIS A 126 3.95 19.16 11.37
N LYS A 127 3.07 18.35 11.98
CA LYS A 127 1.78 18.83 12.50
C LYS A 127 1.98 19.87 13.61
N GLN A 128 2.87 19.62 14.56
CA GLN A 128 3.12 20.54 15.67
C GLN A 128 3.73 21.87 15.19
N GLN A 129 4.68 21.80 14.25
CA GLN A 129 5.25 22.99 13.61
C GLN A 129 4.17 23.82 12.92
N TRP A 130 3.27 23.16 12.17
CA TRP A 130 2.17 23.84 11.49
C TRP A 130 1.22 24.54 12.46
N ILE A 131 0.76 23.83 13.51
CA ILE A 131 -0.12 24.40 14.55
C ILE A 131 0.55 25.61 15.19
N HIS A 132 1.85 25.51 15.53
CA HIS A 132 2.58 26.61 16.13
C HIS A 132 2.63 27.86 15.23
N LEU A 133 2.80 27.68 13.92
CA LEU A 133 2.82 28.77 12.95
C LEU A 133 1.45 29.44 12.81
N THR A 134 0.36 28.65 12.84
CA THR A 134 -1.00 29.18 12.63
C THR A 134 -1.64 29.78 13.88
N THR A 135 -1.16 29.43 15.08
CA THR A 135 -1.69 29.98 16.35
C THR A 135 -0.97 31.27 16.79
N LYS A 136 0.10 31.65 16.11
CA LYS A 136 0.87 32.89 16.34
C LYS A 136 0.40 34.08 15.50
N VAL A 137 -0.67 33.90 14.71
CA VAL A 137 -1.35 34.93 13.91
C VAL A 137 -2.63 35.32 14.64
#